data_AF-A0A3S1LN27-F1
#
_entry.id   AF-A0A3S1LN27-F1
#
_cell.length_a   1.000
_cell.length_b   1.000
_cell.length_c   1.000
_cell.angle_alpha   90.00
_cell.angle_beta   90.00
_cell.angle_gamma   90.00
#
_symmetry.space_group_name_H-M   'P 1'
#
loop_
_entity.id
_entity.type
_entity.pdbx_description
1 polymer ?
#
loop_
_entity_poly.entity_id
_entity_poly.type
_entity_poly.pdbx_seq_one_letter_code
_entity_poly.pdbx_strand_id
1 'polypeptide(L)'
;LSVGGSGLSPSVFVALVDALNADVHPVMPSLGSIGAGDLVLMTALARMLTGEGEADYQGRRMPAAKALMIARLAPISLAPKDGLSLINASAVSAGSGALAVTDALSALAQQQQAGALTMEGIGANRTILDPRLHMARPAAGQQQAAKVLHDLLVRDEAPAPTTLQDPLSIRCMPSIHGALIEAIGQARQAVEIELNAAADNPLVLGDDELVLSTGNFHTASIALAFETLGLAIAQCAAASAARFIQLTGSGRNGLPKYLSPVGGASAGFVPLQKTVTSILAAIRHKANPVMLDFLPVSEGVEDHATQTPLAVAKCAGMIALWRRLIAFELMAAAQAIDLRDGFTLAPHTAAIHTGIRSLVPMLKEDRPLGIDAEALYAALAGGSWPA
;
A
#
# COMPACT_ATOMS: atom_id res chain seq x y z
N LEU A 1 21.20 14.43 4.00
CA LEU A 1 21.69 15.81 3.74
C LEU A 1 21.51 16.72 4.96
N SER A 2 20.29 17.02 5.41
CA SER A 2 20.03 17.94 6.54
C SER A 2 20.55 17.47 7.90
N VAL A 3 20.67 16.16 8.11
CA VAL A 3 21.21 15.54 9.35
C VAL A 3 22.70 15.85 9.55
N GLY A 4 23.41 16.27 8.50
CA GLY A 4 24.87 16.37 8.48
C GLY A 4 25.53 15.08 7.96
N GLY A 5 26.87 15.06 7.90
CA GLY A 5 27.65 13.89 7.50
C GLY A 5 27.92 13.74 6.00
N SER A 6 27.08 14.25 5.13
CA SER A 6 27.40 14.38 3.70
C SER A 6 28.13 15.70 3.53
N GLY A 7 29.42 15.85 3.26
CA GLY A 7 30.03 17.19 3.06
C GLY A 7 29.54 18.00 1.83
N LEU A 8 28.24 18.25 1.72
CA LEU A 8 27.52 18.95 0.65
C LEU A 8 27.60 20.46 0.88
N SER A 9 27.85 21.21 -0.18
CA SER A 9 27.80 22.67 -0.17
C SER A 9 26.40 23.18 0.23
N PRO A 10 26.29 24.14 1.16
CA PRO A 10 24.99 24.69 1.58
C PRO A 10 24.15 25.25 0.43
N SER A 11 24.77 25.83 -0.61
CA SER A 11 24.08 26.34 -1.80
C SER A 11 23.35 25.24 -2.59
N VAL A 12 23.89 24.02 -2.62
CA VAL A 12 23.26 22.88 -3.29
C VAL A 12 22.04 22.41 -2.51
N PHE A 13 22.14 22.37 -1.18
CA PHE A 13 21.00 22.07 -0.31
C PHE A 13 19.88 23.10 -0.48
N VAL A 14 20.21 24.39 -0.50
CA VAL A 14 19.24 25.47 -0.71
C VAL A 14 18.57 25.34 -2.08
N ALA A 15 19.33 25.08 -3.16
CA ALA A 15 18.76 24.91 -4.49
C ALA A 15 17.81 23.71 -4.59
N LEU A 16 18.11 22.61 -3.88
CA LEU A 16 17.20 21.46 -3.76
C LEU A 16 15.86 21.86 -3.12
N VAL A 17 15.92 22.59 -2.00
CA VAL A 17 14.73 23.07 -1.28
C VAL A 17 13.95 24.07 -2.12
N ASP A 18 14.62 24.99 -2.81
CA ASP A 18 13.98 25.97 -3.68
C ASP A 18 13.27 25.31 -4.87
N ALA A 19 13.90 24.31 -5.51
CA ALA A 19 13.28 23.53 -6.59
C ALA A 19 12.03 22.78 -6.11
N LEU A 20 12.09 22.16 -4.93
CA LEU A 20 10.94 21.48 -4.32
C LEU A 20 9.80 22.47 -4.03
N ASN A 21 10.09 23.61 -3.39
CA ASN A 21 9.09 24.63 -3.06
C ASN A 21 8.47 25.30 -4.29
N ALA A 22 9.19 25.29 -5.42
CA ALA A 22 8.73 25.80 -6.69
C ALA A 22 8.00 24.75 -7.55
N ASP A 23 7.76 23.53 -7.05
CA ASP A 23 7.16 22.42 -7.82
C ASP A 23 7.91 22.07 -9.12
N VAL A 24 9.25 22.18 -9.09
CA VAL A 24 10.12 21.72 -10.19
C VAL A 24 10.59 20.31 -9.87
N HIS A 25 10.04 19.32 -10.56
CA HIS A 25 10.31 17.91 -10.29
C HIS A 25 11.22 17.29 -11.36
N PRO A 26 12.28 16.55 -11.00
CA PRO A 26 13.11 15.89 -11.99
C PRO A 26 12.32 14.75 -12.65
N VAL A 27 12.49 14.58 -13.97
CA VAL A 27 11.96 13.38 -14.64
C VAL A 27 12.90 12.21 -14.37
N MET A 28 12.50 11.33 -13.45
CA MET A 28 13.28 10.14 -13.09
C MET A 28 12.80 8.90 -13.87
N PRO A 29 13.72 8.03 -14.35
CA PRO A 29 13.34 6.72 -14.86
C PRO A 29 12.84 5.82 -13.72
N SER A 30 12.01 4.82 -14.05
CA SER A 30 11.48 3.88 -13.05
C SER A 30 12.40 2.67 -12.77
N LEU A 31 13.46 2.50 -13.55
CA LEU A 31 14.44 1.41 -13.46
C LEU A 31 15.85 2.00 -13.50
N GLY A 32 16.78 1.42 -12.73
CA GLY A 32 18.17 1.84 -12.71
C GLY A 32 18.89 1.70 -11.38
N SER A 33 18.17 1.44 -10.28
CA SER A 33 18.77 1.17 -8.96
C SER A 33 18.67 -0.31 -8.59
N ILE A 34 19.71 -0.81 -7.94
CA ILE A 34 19.81 -2.15 -7.36
C ILE A 34 19.68 -2.13 -5.81
N GLY A 35 19.46 -0.95 -5.21
CA GLY A 35 19.34 -0.80 -3.75
C GLY A 35 20.67 -0.90 -2.99
N ALA A 36 21.74 -0.39 -3.61
CA ALA A 36 23.05 -0.12 -2.99
C ALA A 36 23.37 1.37 -3.24
N GLY A 37 22.52 2.24 -2.70
CA GLY A 37 22.33 3.61 -3.18
C GLY A 37 21.49 3.65 -4.47
N ASP A 38 20.59 4.63 -4.59
CA ASP A 38 19.77 4.86 -5.78
C ASP A 38 20.51 5.70 -6.84
N LEU A 39 21.82 5.48 -6.96
CA LEU A 39 22.79 6.31 -7.69
C LEU A 39 22.28 6.79 -9.05
N VAL A 40 21.97 5.84 -9.93
CA VAL A 40 21.58 6.12 -11.32
C VAL A 40 20.27 6.90 -11.38
N LEU A 41 19.31 6.58 -10.50
CA LEU A 41 18.02 7.27 -10.46
C LEU A 41 18.17 8.70 -9.95
N MET A 42 18.97 8.88 -8.90
CA MET A 42 19.24 10.17 -8.28
C MET A 42 20.05 11.11 -9.18
N THR A 43 20.71 10.60 -10.23
CA THR A 43 21.34 11.48 -11.24
C THR A 43 20.34 12.44 -11.88
N ALA A 44 19.06 12.05 -12.01
CA ALA A 44 18.03 12.93 -12.55
C ALA A 44 17.83 14.19 -11.67
N LEU A 45 17.95 14.06 -10.35
CA LEU A 45 17.90 15.19 -9.42
C LEU A 45 19.10 16.11 -9.62
N ALA A 46 20.31 15.55 -9.63
CA ALA A 46 21.53 16.32 -9.81
C ALA A 46 21.55 17.06 -11.16
N ARG A 47 21.19 16.37 -12.25
CA ARG A 47 21.08 16.95 -13.59
C ARG A 47 20.05 18.07 -13.64
N MET A 48 18.87 17.87 -13.05
CA MET A 48 17.87 18.93 -12.99
C MET A 48 18.42 20.20 -12.34
N LEU A 49 19.09 20.07 -11.18
CA LEU A 49 19.65 21.22 -10.46
C LEU A 49 20.78 21.92 -11.24
N THR A 50 21.57 21.19 -12.04
CA THR A 50 22.58 21.79 -12.94
C THR A 50 22.00 22.32 -14.25
N GLY A 51 20.67 22.26 -14.43
CA GLY A 51 19.96 22.70 -15.64
C GLY A 51 19.99 21.70 -16.80
N GLU A 52 20.50 20.50 -16.56
CA GLU A 52 20.57 19.40 -17.52
C GLU A 52 19.37 18.45 -17.44
N GLY A 53 19.12 17.72 -18.52
CA GLY A 53 18.04 16.74 -18.57
C GLY A 53 16.66 17.38 -18.62
N GLU A 54 15.68 16.74 -17.99
CA GLU A 54 14.28 17.11 -18.07
C GLU A 54 13.65 17.22 -16.69
N ALA A 55 12.68 18.13 -16.58
CA ALA A 55 11.86 18.34 -15.40
C ALA A 55 10.38 18.39 -15.80
N ASP A 56 9.51 17.94 -14.89
CA ASP A 56 8.11 18.33 -14.89
C ASP A 56 7.96 19.64 -14.14
N TYR A 57 7.30 20.60 -14.76
CA TYR A 57 6.90 21.85 -14.12
C TYR A 57 5.47 22.18 -14.51
N GLN A 58 4.60 22.32 -13.50
CA GLN A 58 3.16 22.56 -13.68
C GLN A 58 2.48 21.51 -14.59
N GLY A 59 2.87 20.24 -14.43
CA GLY A 59 2.30 19.11 -15.19
C GLY A 59 2.78 19.02 -16.64
N ARG A 60 3.89 19.70 -16.98
CA ARG A 60 4.49 19.67 -18.32
C ARG A 60 5.95 19.28 -18.23
N ARG A 61 6.29 18.16 -18.87
CA ARG A 61 7.68 17.76 -19.13
C ARG A 61 8.37 18.74 -20.08
N MET A 62 9.55 19.23 -19.70
CA MET A 62 10.36 20.16 -20.50
C MET A 62 11.84 20.08 -20.09
N PRO A 63 12.78 20.71 -20.85
CA PRO A 63 14.18 20.77 -20.45
C PRO A 63 14.35 21.44 -19.07
N ALA A 64 15.21 20.88 -18.21
CA ALA A 64 15.36 21.34 -16.83
C ALA A 64 15.77 22.82 -16.74
N ALA A 65 16.73 23.27 -17.54
CA ALA A 65 17.09 24.70 -17.61
C ALA A 65 15.90 25.62 -17.89
N LYS A 66 14.96 25.18 -18.75
CA LYS A 66 13.75 25.94 -19.05
C LYS A 66 12.79 25.95 -17.85
N ALA A 67 12.59 24.81 -17.19
CA ALA A 67 11.78 24.72 -15.99
C ALA A 67 12.30 25.63 -14.87
N LEU A 68 13.60 25.55 -14.56
CA LEU A 68 14.26 26.41 -13.57
C LEU A 68 14.09 27.90 -13.91
N MET A 69 14.35 28.29 -15.17
CA MET A 69 14.18 29.67 -15.61
C MET A 69 12.74 30.17 -15.43
N ILE A 70 11.73 29.38 -15.80
CA ILE A 70 10.31 29.76 -15.62
C ILE A 70 9.99 29.88 -14.12
N ALA A 71 10.53 28.98 -13.30
CA ALA A 71 10.43 29.01 -11.84
C ALA A 71 11.29 30.10 -11.17
N ARG A 72 12.05 30.90 -11.94
CA ARG A 72 12.99 31.94 -11.47
C ARG A 72 14.12 31.39 -10.58
N LEU A 73 14.52 30.15 -10.84
CA LEU A 73 15.67 29.49 -10.22
C LEU A 73 16.85 29.47 -11.18
N ALA A 74 18.06 29.56 -10.63
CA ALA A 74 19.29 29.46 -11.41
C ALA A 74 19.88 28.04 -11.30
N PRO A 75 20.43 27.47 -12.38
CA PRO A 75 21.23 26.25 -12.30
C PRO A 75 22.41 26.41 -11.34
N ILE A 76 22.73 25.36 -10.59
CA ILE A 76 23.89 25.34 -9.68
C ILE A 76 25.15 24.82 -10.35
N SER A 77 26.30 25.17 -9.78
CA SER A 77 27.59 24.51 -10.04
C SER A 77 27.95 23.63 -8.85
N LEU A 78 28.47 22.43 -9.13
CA LEU A 78 28.84 21.45 -8.10
C LEU A 78 30.30 21.62 -7.69
N ALA A 79 30.55 21.63 -6.39
CA ALA A 79 31.89 21.57 -5.80
C ALA A 79 32.34 20.11 -5.61
N PRO A 80 33.58 19.85 -5.14
CA PRO A 80 34.00 18.50 -4.77
C PRO A 80 33.00 17.83 -3.82
N LYS A 81 32.73 16.53 -4.04
CA LYS A 81 31.75 15.70 -3.33
C LYS A 81 30.26 16.04 -3.56
N ASP A 82 29.89 17.24 -4.01
CA ASP A 82 28.47 17.62 -4.17
C ASP A 82 27.68 16.66 -5.05
N GLY A 83 28.25 16.30 -6.20
CA GLY A 83 27.63 15.35 -7.12
C GLY A 83 27.40 13.98 -6.47
N LEU A 84 28.39 13.46 -5.74
CA LEU A 84 28.27 12.18 -5.05
C LEU A 84 27.24 12.25 -3.92
N SER A 85 27.24 13.32 -3.11
CA SER A 85 26.28 13.49 -2.02
C SER A 85 24.83 13.66 -2.48
N LEU A 86 24.60 14.15 -3.71
CA LEU A 86 23.26 14.20 -4.30
C LEU A 86 22.77 12.82 -4.75
N ILE A 87 23.67 11.96 -5.25
CA ILE A 87 23.29 10.70 -5.88
C ILE A 87 23.41 9.48 -4.97
N ASN A 88 24.35 9.50 -4.02
CA ASN A 88 24.62 8.41 -3.09
C ASN A 88 23.64 8.44 -1.92
N ALA A 89 22.37 8.18 -2.25
CA ALA A 89 21.26 8.19 -1.33
C ALA A 89 20.26 7.10 -1.71
N SER A 90 19.56 6.56 -0.73
CA SER A 90 18.43 5.64 -0.87
C SER A 90 17.08 6.38 -1.02
N ALA A 91 17.11 7.65 -1.45
CA ALA A 91 15.96 8.55 -1.35
C ALA A 91 14.76 8.10 -2.20
N VAL A 92 15.00 7.43 -3.34
CA VAL A 92 13.91 6.88 -4.16
C VAL A 92 13.25 5.72 -3.43
N SER A 93 14.06 4.83 -2.86
CA SER A 93 13.62 3.68 -2.07
C SER A 93 12.83 4.12 -0.81
N ALA A 94 13.41 5.03 -0.02
CA ALA A 94 12.79 5.53 1.21
C ALA A 94 11.53 6.36 0.93
N GLY A 95 11.57 7.26 -0.05
CA GLY A 95 10.43 8.10 -0.43
C GLY A 95 9.25 7.28 -0.98
N SER A 96 9.52 6.37 -1.91
CA SER A 96 8.50 5.46 -2.44
C SER A 96 7.98 4.50 -1.35
N GLY A 97 8.86 4.07 -0.44
CA GLY A 97 8.49 3.24 0.70
C GLY A 97 7.54 3.96 1.65
N ALA A 98 7.78 5.23 1.96
CA ALA A 98 6.91 6.04 2.82
C ALA A 98 5.49 6.17 2.25
N LEU A 99 5.40 6.41 0.93
CA LEU A 99 4.11 6.46 0.23
C LEU A 99 3.40 5.09 0.29
N ALA A 100 4.12 4.00 0.01
CA ALA A 100 3.56 2.65 0.06
C ALA A 100 3.10 2.25 1.47
N VAL A 101 3.80 2.65 2.53
CA VAL A 101 3.36 2.44 3.93
C VAL A 101 2.06 3.20 4.20
N THR A 102 1.96 4.45 3.77
CA THR A 102 0.74 5.26 3.91
C THR A 102 -0.43 4.62 3.17
N ASP A 103 -0.18 4.14 1.95
CA ASP A 103 -1.17 3.41 1.16
C ASP A 103 -1.62 2.10 1.82
N ALA A 104 -0.69 1.34 2.40
CA ALA A 104 -0.98 0.10 3.10
C ALA A 104 -1.83 0.33 4.36
N LEU A 105 -1.56 1.38 5.14
CA LEU A 105 -2.37 1.77 6.30
C LEU A 105 -3.81 2.11 5.89
N SER A 106 -3.97 2.90 4.84
CA SER A 106 -5.29 3.24 4.29
C SER A 106 -6.02 1.99 3.77
N ALA A 107 -5.33 1.12 3.01
CA ALA A 107 -5.92 -0.11 2.50
C ALA A 107 -6.31 -1.11 3.61
N LEU A 108 -5.55 -1.17 4.72
CA LEU A 108 -5.92 -1.98 5.89
C LEU A 108 -7.23 -1.48 6.53
N ALA A 109 -7.39 -0.17 6.70
CA ALA A 109 -8.64 0.40 7.23
C ALA A 109 -9.83 0.06 6.32
N GLN A 110 -9.67 0.26 5.01
CA GLN A 110 -10.67 -0.11 3.99
C GLN A 110 -11.01 -1.61 4.02
N GLN A 111 -10.00 -2.47 4.21
CA GLN A 111 -10.21 -3.91 4.33
C GLN A 111 -10.99 -4.28 5.60
N GLN A 112 -10.76 -3.60 6.72
CA GLN A 112 -11.51 -3.83 7.95
C GLN A 112 -12.97 -3.38 7.81
N GLN A 113 -13.24 -2.28 7.12
CA GLN A 113 -14.59 -1.86 6.74
C GLN A 113 -15.29 -2.95 5.89
N ALA A 114 -14.60 -3.46 4.86
CA ALA A 114 -15.13 -4.53 4.00
C ALA A 114 -15.40 -5.83 4.76
N GLY A 115 -14.48 -6.20 5.67
CA GLY A 115 -14.62 -7.38 6.53
C GLY A 115 -15.79 -7.26 7.50
N ALA A 116 -15.96 -6.10 8.14
CA ALA A 116 -17.09 -5.83 9.03
C ALA A 116 -18.42 -5.89 8.28
N LEU A 117 -18.54 -5.24 7.12
CA LEU A 117 -19.76 -5.30 6.31
C LEU A 117 -20.04 -6.73 5.83
N THR A 118 -19.00 -7.48 5.46
CA THR A 118 -19.12 -8.91 5.12
C THR A 118 -19.66 -9.72 6.30
N MET A 119 -19.16 -9.49 7.52
CA MET A 119 -19.66 -10.16 8.72
C MET A 119 -21.15 -9.90 8.95
N GLU A 120 -21.63 -8.68 8.71
CA GLU A 120 -23.06 -8.39 8.76
C GLU A 120 -23.83 -9.06 7.60
N GLY A 121 -23.29 -9.02 6.38
CA GLY A 121 -23.90 -9.58 5.18
C GLY A 121 -24.16 -11.09 5.28
N ILE A 122 -23.22 -11.84 5.85
CA ILE A 122 -23.36 -13.29 6.04
C ILE A 122 -23.98 -13.69 7.38
N GLY A 123 -24.20 -12.73 8.29
CA GLY A 123 -24.63 -13.01 9.66
C GLY A 123 -23.59 -13.81 10.47
N ALA A 124 -22.32 -13.40 10.40
CA ALA A 124 -21.19 -14.08 11.03
C ALA A 124 -21.29 -14.16 12.56
N ASN A 125 -20.63 -15.15 13.13
CA ASN A 125 -20.38 -15.27 14.55
C ASN A 125 -19.37 -14.22 15.04
N ARG A 126 -19.88 -13.17 15.68
CA ARG A 126 -19.07 -12.05 16.22
C ARG A 126 -18.32 -12.38 17.50
N THR A 127 -18.60 -13.52 18.15
CA THR A 127 -17.88 -13.92 19.37
C THR A 127 -16.37 -14.11 19.12
N ILE A 128 -15.97 -14.31 17.86
CA ILE A 128 -14.56 -14.38 17.43
C ILE A 128 -13.78 -13.08 17.70
N LEU A 129 -14.47 -11.97 18.01
CA LEU A 129 -13.89 -10.66 18.30
C LEU A 129 -13.81 -10.38 19.82
N ASP A 130 -14.23 -11.33 20.66
CA ASP A 130 -14.19 -11.16 22.11
C ASP A 130 -12.74 -10.92 22.59
N PRO A 131 -12.47 -9.83 23.34
CA PRO A 131 -11.12 -9.49 23.75
C PRO A 131 -10.43 -10.60 24.55
N ARG A 132 -11.19 -11.44 25.27
CA ARG A 132 -10.65 -12.56 26.06
C ARG A 132 -9.99 -13.62 25.18
N LEU A 133 -10.51 -13.85 23.97
CA LEU A 133 -9.89 -14.78 23.00
C LEU A 133 -8.52 -14.28 22.55
N HIS A 134 -8.40 -12.96 22.35
CA HIS A 134 -7.18 -12.32 21.87
C HIS A 134 -6.15 -12.12 22.99
N MET A 135 -6.60 -11.99 24.24
CA MET A 135 -5.71 -12.04 25.41
C MET A 135 -5.20 -13.46 25.69
N ALA A 136 -6.01 -14.50 25.43
CA ALA A 136 -5.62 -15.89 25.64
C ALA A 136 -4.49 -16.34 24.70
N ARG A 137 -4.37 -15.73 23.52
CA ARG A 137 -3.26 -15.91 22.59
C ARG A 137 -2.88 -14.56 21.95
N PRO A 138 -1.98 -13.78 22.56
CA PRO A 138 -1.63 -12.44 22.09
C PRO A 138 -0.64 -12.48 20.92
N ALA A 139 -1.11 -12.93 19.76
CA ALA A 139 -0.33 -12.83 18.52
C ALA A 139 -0.17 -11.36 18.10
N ALA A 140 0.94 -11.03 17.42
CA ALA A 140 1.28 -9.67 17.02
C ALA A 140 0.13 -9.00 16.25
N GLY A 141 -0.26 -7.78 16.69
CA GLY A 141 -1.36 -6.99 16.12
C GLY A 141 -2.77 -7.57 16.24
N GLN A 142 -2.95 -8.82 16.69
CA GLN A 142 -4.24 -9.51 16.62
C GLN A 142 -5.32 -8.84 17.49
N GLN A 143 -4.96 -8.41 18.69
CA GLN A 143 -5.89 -7.72 19.59
C GLN A 143 -6.33 -6.36 19.01
N GLN A 144 -5.40 -5.63 18.39
CA GLN A 144 -5.70 -4.37 17.72
C GLN A 144 -6.66 -4.59 16.54
N ALA A 145 -6.38 -5.59 15.70
CA ALA A 145 -7.25 -5.94 14.58
C ALA A 145 -8.66 -6.35 15.02
N ALA A 146 -8.77 -7.18 16.06
CA ALA A 146 -10.05 -7.57 16.63
C ALA A 146 -10.83 -6.38 17.16
N LYS A 147 -10.16 -5.47 17.87
CA LYS A 147 -10.77 -4.28 18.44
C LYS A 147 -11.39 -3.40 17.35
N VAL A 148 -10.69 -3.13 16.24
CA VAL A 148 -11.26 -2.29 15.18
C VAL A 148 -12.46 -2.96 14.52
N LEU A 149 -12.39 -4.26 14.23
CA LEU A 149 -13.54 -5.00 13.70
C LEU A 149 -14.73 -4.99 14.67
N HIS A 150 -14.47 -5.13 15.97
CA HIS A 150 -15.48 -5.04 17.01
C HIS A 150 -16.13 -3.65 17.00
N ASP A 151 -15.33 -2.59 17.03
CA ASP A 151 -15.81 -1.19 17.09
C ASP A 151 -16.68 -0.83 15.87
N LEU A 152 -16.32 -1.32 14.67
CA LEU A 152 -17.13 -1.17 13.45
C LEU A 152 -18.49 -1.88 13.53
N LEU A 153 -18.61 -2.91 14.38
CA LEU A 153 -19.80 -3.75 14.51
C LEU A 153 -20.63 -3.45 15.77
N VAL A 154 -20.20 -2.48 16.59
CA VAL A 154 -20.88 -2.09 17.85
C VAL A 154 -22.31 -1.63 17.56
N ARG A 155 -23.23 -2.16 18.36
CA ARG A 155 -24.68 -1.89 18.32
C ARG A 155 -25.31 -2.35 19.64
N ASP A 156 -26.52 -1.88 19.92
CA ASP A 156 -27.23 -2.17 21.18
C ASP A 156 -27.55 -3.67 21.33
N GLU A 157 -28.10 -4.28 20.29
CA GLU A 157 -28.41 -5.72 20.25
C GLU A 157 -27.75 -6.37 19.03
N ALA A 158 -26.92 -7.39 19.29
CA ALA A 158 -26.27 -8.17 18.24
C ALA A 158 -27.20 -9.32 17.77
N PRO A 159 -27.45 -9.45 16.45
CA PRO A 159 -28.20 -10.58 15.91
C PRO A 159 -27.53 -11.91 16.23
N ALA A 160 -28.34 -12.96 16.44
CA ALA A 160 -27.82 -14.31 16.55
C ALA A 160 -27.07 -14.72 15.25
N PRO A 161 -25.94 -15.42 15.36
CA PRO A 161 -25.18 -15.80 14.17
C PRO A 161 -25.91 -16.88 13.37
N THR A 162 -25.73 -16.85 12.05
CA THR A 162 -26.33 -17.83 11.13
C THR A 162 -25.68 -19.21 11.24
N THR A 163 -24.42 -19.27 11.70
CA THR A 163 -23.69 -20.51 11.92
C THR A 163 -22.85 -20.44 13.20
N LEU A 164 -22.53 -21.60 13.78
CA LEU A 164 -21.63 -21.68 14.93
C LEU A 164 -20.17 -21.37 14.56
N GLN A 165 -19.74 -21.83 13.38
CA GLN A 165 -18.38 -21.68 12.89
C GLN A 165 -18.36 -21.12 11.47
N ASP A 166 -17.89 -19.89 11.34
CA ASP A 166 -17.68 -19.29 10.03
C ASP A 166 -16.44 -19.84 9.32
N PRO A 167 -16.36 -19.71 7.98
CA PRO A 167 -15.16 -19.98 7.21
C PRO A 167 -13.93 -19.24 7.76
N LEU A 168 -12.74 -19.82 7.55
CA LEU A 168 -11.49 -19.28 8.09
C LEU A 168 -11.17 -17.86 7.60
N SER A 169 -11.61 -17.48 6.41
CA SER A 169 -11.44 -16.11 5.89
C SER A 169 -12.20 -15.05 6.70
N ILE A 170 -13.17 -15.45 7.54
CA ILE A 170 -13.87 -14.61 8.51
C ILE A 170 -13.30 -14.84 9.91
N ARG A 171 -13.25 -16.11 10.35
CA ARG A 171 -12.85 -16.47 11.72
C ARG A 171 -11.41 -16.05 12.06
N CYS A 172 -10.51 -16.07 11.08
CA CYS A 172 -9.11 -15.71 11.26
C CYS A 172 -8.80 -14.26 10.89
N MET A 173 -9.80 -13.41 10.60
CA MET A 173 -9.56 -11.99 10.26
C MET A 173 -8.70 -11.26 11.30
N PRO A 174 -8.94 -11.39 12.63
CA PRO A 174 -8.08 -10.74 13.61
C PRO A 174 -6.62 -11.14 13.49
N SER A 175 -6.31 -12.43 13.31
CA SER A 175 -4.93 -12.91 13.19
C SER A 175 -4.28 -12.48 11.87
N ILE A 176 -5.02 -12.53 10.76
CA ILE A 176 -4.51 -12.15 9.43
C ILE A 176 -4.25 -10.64 9.37
N HIS A 177 -5.22 -9.83 9.81
CA HIS A 177 -5.07 -8.38 9.85
C HIS A 177 -4.04 -7.95 10.91
N GLY A 178 -3.92 -8.68 12.02
CA GLY A 178 -2.87 -8.44 13.03
C GLY A 178 -1.47 -8.63 12.50
N ALA A 179 -1.21 -9.73 11.77
CA ALA A 179 0.08 -9.95 11.11
C ALA A 179 0.39 -8.86 10.07
N LEU A 180 -0.63 -8.34 9.37
CA LEU A 180 -0.46 -7.22 8.44
C LEU A 180 -0.13 -5.90 9.17
N ILE A 181 -0.79 -5.61 10.30
CA ILE A 181 -0.46 -4.45 11.15
C ILE A 181 1.03 -4.48 11.54
N GLU A 182 1.51 -5.64 11.98
CA GLU A 182 2.91 -5.83 12.36
C GLU A 182 3.86 -5.59 11.17
N ALA A 183 3.57 -6.19 10.01
CA ALA A 183 4.38 -6.01 8.81
C ALA A 183 4.42 -4.55 8.33
N ILE A 184 3.29 -3.83 8.40
CA ILE A 184 3.23 -2.39 8.13
C ILE A 184 4.09 -1.62 9.13
N GLY A 185 4.02 -1.97 10.42
CA GLY A 185 4.83 -1.35 11.47
C GLY A 185 6.33 -1.50 11.22
N GLN A 186 6.77 -2.69 10.81
CA GLN A 186 8.18 -2.96 10.46
C GLN A 186 8.62 -2.17 9.22
N ALA A 187 7.80 -2.12 8.16
CA ALA A 187 8.09 -1.31 6.98
C ALA A 187 8.16 0.18 7.32
N ARG A 188 7.23 0.68 8.16
CA ARG A 188 7.26 2.06 8.65
C ARG A 188 8.56 2.35 9.40
N GLN A 189 8.94 1.50 10.36
CA GLN A 189 10.14 1.69 11.15
C GLN A 189 11.40 1.70 10.27
N ALA A 190 11.52 0.77 9.32
CA ALA A 190 12.66 0.70 8.40
C ALA A 190 12.78 1.98 7.56
N VAL A 191 11.66 2.50 7.06
CA VAL A 191 11.61 3.74 6.29
C VAL A 191 11.90 4.96 7.17
N GLU A 192 11.32 5.05 8.37
CA GLU A 192 11.54 6.18 9.29
C GLU A 192 13.01 6.30 9.71
N ILE A 193 13.70 5.18 9.94
CA ILE A 193 15.14 5.19 10.21
C ILE A 193 15.89 5.78 9.01
N GLU A 194 15.62 5.29 7.81
CA GLU A 194 16.32 5.72 6.59
C GLU A 194 16.09 7.21 6.27
N LEU A 195 14.84 7.67 6.37
CA LEU A 195 14.48 9.07 6.14
C LEU A 195 15.22 10.04 7.06
N ASN A 196 15.57 9.59 8.26
CA ASN A 196 16.21 10.40 9.30
C ASN A 196 17.71 10.08 9.47
N ALA A 197 18.31 9.31 8.57
CA ALA A 197 19.71 8.88 8.68
C ALA A 197 20.68 9.71 7.81
N ALA A 198 21.96 9.68 8.19
CA ALA A 198 23.07 10.11 7.35
C ALA A 198 23.64 8.91 6.56
N ALA A 199 22.93 8.52 5.51
CA ALA A 199 23.20 7.31 4.71
C ALA A 199 24.29 7.47 3.62
N ASP A 200 25.00 8.61 3.58
CA ASP A 200 26.00 8.92 2.55
C ASP A 200 27.31 8.13 2.75
N ASN A 201 28.09 7.99 1.68
CA ASN A 201 29.45 7.46 1.70
C ASN A 201 30.38 8.28 0.77
N PRO A 202 31.57 8.69 1.25
CA PRO A 202 32.04 8.59 2.63
C PRO A 202 31.32 9.58 3.56
N LEU A 203 31.27 9.22 4.84
CA LEU A 203 30.67 10.05 5.89
C LEU A 203 31.73 11.01 6.46
N VAL A 204 31.35 12.28 6.57
CA VAL A 204 32.15 13.38 7.13
C VAL A 204 31.79 13.56 8.59
N LEU A 205 32.71 13.24 9.48
CA LEU A 205 32.59 13.49 10.91
C LEU A 205 33.26 14.83 11.20
N GLY A 206 32.49 15.91 11.07
CA GLY A 206 32.99 17.28 11.15
C GLY A 206 33.67 17.61 12.48
N ASP A 207 33.09 17.12 13.59
CA ASP A 207 33.63 17.35 14.94
C ASP A 207 34.99 16.67 15.16
N ASP A 208 35.24 15.56 14.45
CA ASP A 208 36.48 14.78 14.55
C ASP A 208 37.49 15.14 13.43
N GLU A 209 37.12 16.02 12.49
CA GLU A 209 37.86 16.30 11.26
C GLU A 209 38.19 15.03 10.44
N LEU A 210 37.29 14.04 10.47
CA LEU A 210 37.48 12.73 9.83
C LEU A 210 36.52 12.51 8.65
N VAL A 211 37.00 11.76 7.67
CA VAL A 211 36.18 11.24 6.56
C VAL A 211 36.36 9.73 6.53
N LEU A 212 35.27 8.99 6.79
CA LEU A 212 35.28 7.53 6.90
C LEU A 212 34.43 6.91 5.80
N SER A 213 34.96 5.84 5.19
CA SER A 213 34.20 4.99 4.28
C SER A 213 33.19 4.15 5.05
N THR A 214 31.98 3.99 4.51
CA THR A 214 30.89 3.23 5.14
C THR A 214 29.97 2.59 4.11
N GLY A 215 29.21 1.59 4.52
CA GLY A 215 28.14 0.95 3.73
C GLY A 215 26.73 1.48 4.05
N ASN A 216 26.60 2.67 4.65
CA ASN A 216 25.30 3.19 5.11
C ASN A 216 24.25 3.36 4.00
N PHE A 217 24.65 3.38 2.73
CA PHE A 217 23.74 3.46 1.56
C PHE A 217 23.03 2.13 1.25
N HIS A 218 23.34 1.05 1.96
CA HIS A 218 22.80 -0.29 1.73
C HIS A 218 21.53 -0.54 2.55
N THR A 219 20.41 -0.82 1.88
CA THR A 219 19.06 -0.77 2.46
C THR A 219 18.45 -2.15 2.74
N ALA A 220 19.24 -3.09 3.28
CA ALA A 220 18.78 -4.47 3.50
C ALA A 220 17.53 -4.58 4.39
N SER A 221 17.43 -3.73 5.41
CA SER A 221 16.28 -3.67 6.33
C SER A 221 14.99 -3.27 5.62
N ILE A 222 15.05 -2.28 4.71
CA ILE A 222 13.90 -1.84 3.92
C ILE A 222 13.46 -2.94 2.97
N ALA A 223 14.40 -3.56 2.22
CA ALA A 223 14.07 -4.67 1.33
C ALA A 223 13.33 -5.79 2.06
N LEU A 224 13.88 -6.29 3.18
CA LEU A 224 13.25 -7.36 3.97
C LEU A 224 11.88 -6.96 4.53
N ALA A 225 11.73 -5.73 5.00
CA ALA A 225 10.45 -5.24 5.52
C ALA A 225 9.38 -5.18 4.42
N PHE A 226 9.73 -4.73 3.21
CA PHE A 226 8.80 -4.68 2.08
C PHE A 226 8.50 -6.06 1.47
N GLU A 227 9.44 -7.00 1.51
CA GLU A 227 9.19 -8.41 1.17
C GLU A 227 8.18 -9.03 2.14
N THR A 228 8.37 -8.80 3.44
CA THR A 228 7.46 -9.27 4.50
C THR A 228 6.07 -8.64 4.36
N LEU A 229 6.01 -7.32 4.11
CA LEU A 229 4.76 -6.61 3.86
C LEU A 229 4.04 -7.15 2.62
N GLY A 230 4.76 -7.43 1.53
CA GLY A 230 4.20 -8.06 0.33
C GLY A 230 3.53 -9.41 0.65
N LEU A 231 4.20 -10.28 1.41
CA LEU A 231 3.63 -11.57 1.84
C LEU A 231 2.38 -11.39 2.72
N ALA A 232 2.40 -10.44 3.66
CA ALA A 232 1.25 -10.14 4.51
C ALA A 232 0.05 -9.61 3.70
N ILE A 233 0.28 -8.72 2.73
CA ILE A 233 -0.74 -8.23 1.79
C ILE A 233 -1.31 -9.40 0.98
N ALA A 234 -0.47 -10.30 0.45
CA ALA A 234 -0.93 -11.45 -0.31
C ALA A 234 -1.84 -12.37 0.50
N GLN A 235 -1.53 -12.58 1.79
CA GLN A 235 -2.37 -13.36 2.70
C GLN A 235 -3.72 -12.67 2.96
N CYS A 236 -3.71 -11.36 3.20
CA CYS A 236 -4.93 -10.57 3.42
C CYS A 236 -5.82 -10.52 2.17
N ALA A 237 -5.22 -10.29 1.01
CA ALA A 237 -5.87 -10.32 -0.30
C ALA A 237 -6.51 -11.69 -0.60
N ALA A 238 -5.84 -12.78 -0.26
CA ALA A 238 -6.41 -14.13 -0.41
C ALA A 238 -7.64 -14.33 0.49
N ALA A 239 -7.61 -13.82 1.72
CA ALA A 239 -8.76 -13.89 2.63
C ALA A 239 -9.94 -13.03 2.14
N SER A 240 -9.67 -11.83 1.61
CA SER A 240 -10.67 -10.97 0.97
C SER A 240 -11.34 -11.63 -0.23
N ALA A 241 -10.53 -12.17 -1.15
CA ALA A 241 -11.03 -12.95 -2.28
C ALA A 241 -11.88 -14.14 -1.81
N ALA A 242 -11.43 -14.88 -0.78
CA ALA A 242 -12.20 -15.98 -0.23
C ALA A 242 -13.55 -15.54 0.36
N ARG A 243 -13.61 -14.38 1.04
CA ARG A 243 -14.88 -13.80 1.54
C ARG A 243 -15.81 -13.41 0.39
N PHE A 244 -15.29 -12.81 -0.68
CA PHE A 244 -16.05 -12.56 -1.90
C PHE A 244 -16.63 -13.87 -2.48
N ILE A 245 -15.85 -14.95 -2.55
CA ILE A 245 -16.33 -16.27 -3.02
C ILE A 245 -17.41 -16.83 -2.08
N GLN A 246 -17.28 -16.68 -0.75
CA GLN A 246 -18.30 -17.13 0.20
C GLN A 246 -19.63 -16.38 0.00
N LEU A 247 -19.56 -15.06 -0.17
CA LEU A 247 -20.72 -14.20 -0.41
C LEU A 247 -21.42 -14.56 -1.74
N THR A 248 -20.66 -14.77 -2.80
CA THR A 248 -21.16 -14.95 -4.17
C THR A 248 -21.45 -16.41 -4.55
N GLY A 249 -21.37 -17.32 -3.58
CA GLY A 249 -21.59 -18.75 -3.76
C GLY A 249 -23.06 -19.15 -3.94
N SER A 250 -23.29 -20.46 -4.01
CA SER A 250 -24.61 -21.05 -4.18
C SER A 250 -25.40 -21.12 -2.86
N GLY A 251 -26.16 -20.07 -2.55
CA GLY A 251 -27.26 -20.12 -1.58
C GLY A 251 -26.88 -20.52 -0.16
N ARG A 252 -26.02 -19.74 0.49
CA ARG A 252 -25.59 -19.94 1.88
C ARG A 252 -26.06 -18.79 2.76
N ASN A 253 -26.18 -19.04 4.07
CA ASN A 253 -26.44 -18.00 5.07
C ASN A 253 -27.71 -17.16 4.81
N GLY A 254 -28.73 -17.78 4.21
CA GLY A 254 -30.00 -17.10 3.88
C GLY A 254 -29.93 -16.17 2.67
N LEU A 255 -28.82 -16.14 1.93
CA LEU A 255 -28.65 -15.33 0.73
C LEU A 255 -29.09 -16.10 -0.53
N PRO A 256 -29.66 -15.43 -1.55
CA PRO A 256 -30.00 -16.09 -2.80
C PRO A 256 -28.74 -16.51 -3.57
N LYS A 257 -28.90 -17.46 -4.49
CA LYS A 257 -27.80 -17.91 -5.35
C LYS A 257 -27.17 -16.70 -6.06
N TYR A 258 -25.84 -16.64 -6.02
CA TYR A 258 -25.04 -15.68 -6.79
C TYR A 258 -25.26 -14.20 -6.41
N LEU A 259 -25.85 -13.94 -5.23
CA LEU A 259 -26.27 -12.62 -4.75
C LEU A 259 -27.21 -11.87 -5.70
N SER A 260 -28.07 -12.62 -6.40
CA SER A 260 -29.08 -12.03 -7.27
C SER A 260 -30.49 -12.22 -6.71
N PRO A 261 -31.34 -11.18 -6.70
CA PRO A 261 -32.74 -11.35 -6.33
C PRO A 261 -33.52 -12.21 -7.34
N VAL A 262 -33.04 -12.32 -8.60
CA VAL A 262 -33.59 -13.22 -9.63
C VAL A 262 -33.19 -14.68 -9.37
N GLY A 263 -32.13 -14.91 -8.58
CA GLY A 263 -31.65 -16.24 -8.23
C GLY A 263 -31.01 -16.98 -9.41
N GLY A 264 -31.29 -18.28 -9.54
CA GLY A 264 -30.54 -19.18 -10.44
C GLY A 264 -30.65 -18.90 -11.95
N ALA A 265 -31.60 -18.05 -12.38
CA ALA A 265 -31.70 -17.60 -13.76
C ALA A 265 -30.78 -16.40 -14.09
N SER A 266 -30.20 -15.77 -13.07
CA SER A 266 -29.24 -14.67 -13.19
C SER A 266 -27.83 -15.18 -12.90
N ALA A 267 -26.84 -14.64 -13.60
CA ALA A 267 -25.43 -14.91 -13.33
C ALA A 267 -24.93 -14.15 -12.09
N GLY A 268 -25.57 -13.02 -11.75
CA GLY A 268 -25.27 -12.24 -10.56
C GLY A 268 -23.80 -11.86 -10.49
N PHE A 269 -23.17 -12.15 -9.34
CA PHE A 269 -21.77 -11.85 -9.09
C PHE A 269 -20.80 -12.96 -9.53
N VAL A 270 -21.28 -14.12 -9.97
CA VAL A 270 -20.41 -15.28 -10.30
C VAL A 270 -19.36 -14.95 -11.37
N PRO A 271 -19.65 -14.22 -12.46
CA PRO A 271 -18.63 -13.90 -13.45
C PRO A 271 -17.42 -13.16 -12.86
N LEU A 272 -17.64 -12.30 -11.85
CA LEU A 272 -16.57 -11.55 -11.19
C LEU A 272 -15.61 -12.42 -10.37
N GLN A 273 -16.00 -13.65 -10.01
CA GLN A 273 -15.09 -14.59 -9.33
C GLN A 273 -13.84 -14.85 -10.17
N LYS A 274 -13.96 -14.85 -11.51
CA LYS A 274 -12.83 -14.98 -12.43
C LYS A 274 -11.88 -13.78 -12.32
N THR A 275 -12.43 -12.57 -12.29
CA THR A 275 -11.66 -11.33 -12.13
C THR A 275 -10.95 -11.30 -10.78
N VAL A 276 -11.66 -11.61 -9.68
CA VAL A 276 -11.09 -11.71 -8.33
C VAL A 276 -9.96 -12.73 -8.28
N THR A 277 -10.16 -13.91 -8.89
CA THR A 277 -9.12 -14.96 -8.94
C THR A 277 -7.90 -14.51 -9.75
N SER A 278 -8.11 -13.83 -10.88
CA SER A 278 -7.03 -13.30 -11.71
C SER A 278 -6.21 -12.23 -10.99
N ILE A 279 -6.87 -11.29 -10.30
CA ILE A 279 -6.21 -10.26 -9.49
C ILE A 279 -5.39 -10.90 -8.37
N LEU A 280 -5.96 -11.89 -7.66
CA LEU A 280 -5.23 -12.61 -6.61
C LEU A 280 -3.99 -13.34 -7.17
N ALA A 281 -4.09 -13.95 -8.35
CA ALA A 281 -2.94 -14.57 -9.01
C ALA A 281 -1.83 -13.56 -9.31
N ALA A 282 -2.17 -12.35 -9.77
CA ALA A 282 -1.20 -11.29 -10.00
C ALA A 282 -0.53 -10.81 -8.70
N ILE A 283 -1.27 -10.69 -7.60
CA ILE A 283 -0.73 -10.38 -6.27
C ILE A 283 0.25 -11.48 -5.83
N ARG A 284 -0.15 -12.76 -5.95
CA ARG A 284 0.70 -13.89 -5.57
C ARG A 284 2.00 -13.94 -6.38
N HIS A 285 1.94 -13.66 -7.69
CA HIS A 285 3.14 -13.60 -8.52
C HIS A 285 4.10 -12.50 -8.07
N LYS A 286 3.59 -11.31 -7.71
CA LYS A 286 4.40 -10.20 -7.17
C LYS A 286 4.94 -10.45 -5.77
N ALA A 287 4.36 -11.38 -5.02
CA ALA A 287 4.82 -11.75 -3.68
C ALA A 287 6.12 -12.56 -3.69
N ASN A 288 6.59 -13.05 -4.85
CA ASN A 288 7.89 -13.72 -4.96
C ASN A 288 9.02 -12.74 -4.59
N PRO A 289 9.98 -13.13 -3.74
CA PRO A 289 11.05 -12.26 -3.31
C PRO A 289 11.99 -11.91 -4.47
N VAL A 290 12.43 -10.65 -4.51
CA VAL A 290 13.36 -10.13 -5.53
C VAL A 290 14.70 -9.71 -4.95
N MET A 291 14.80 -9.55 -3.62
CA MET A 291 16.02 -9.05 -2.97
C MET A 291 17.27 -9.91 -3.20
N LEU A 292 17.09 -11.17 -3.62
CA LEU A 292 18.16 -12.12 -3.89
C LEU A 292 18.69 -12.04 -5.33
N ASP A 293 18.02 -11.27 -6.20
CA ASP A 293 18.31 -11.22 -7.63
C ASP A 293 19.28 -10.06 -7.94
N PHE A 294 20.59 -10.27 -7.77
CA PHE A 294 21.61 -9.30 -8.15
C PHE A 294 22.84 -9.98 -8.77
N LEU A 295 23.64 -9.18 -9.48
CA LEU A 295 24.93 -9.59 -10.04
C LEU A 295 26.00 -8.64 -9.49
N PRO A 296 27.24 -9.12 -9.25
CA PRO A 296 28.36 -8.24 -8.97
C PRO A 296 28.57 -7.25 -10.12
N VAL A 297 28.73 -5.98 -9.76
CA VAL A 297 29.07 -4.88 -10.68
C VAL A 297 30.37 -4.22 -10.24
N SER A 298 30.82 -3.20 -10.98
CA SER A 298 32.04 -2.44 -10.64
C SER A 298 33.25 -3.35 -10.42
N GLU A 299 33.49 -4.28 -11.36
CA GLU A 299 34.58 -5.27 -11.31
C GLU A 299 34.60 -6.14 -10.04
N GLY A 300 33.43 -6.35 -9.41
CA GLY A 300 33.28 -7.14 -8.20
C GLY A 300 33.51 -6.36 -6.90
N VAL A 301 33.70 -5.04 -6.97
CA VAL A 301 33.72 -4.18 -5.78
C VAL A 301 32.31 -4.03 -5.19
N GLU A 302 31.31 -3.92 -6.06
CA GLU A 302 29.89 -3.92 -5.68
C GLU A 302 29.32 -5.32 -5.91
N ASP A 303 29.65 -6.24 -5.01
CA ASP A 303 29.30 -7.67 -5.10
C ASP A 303 28.01 -8.06 -4.39
N HIS A 304 27.28 -7.10 -3.79
CA HIS A 304 26.02 -7.32 -3.12
C HIS A 304 25.03 -6.16 -3.31
N ALA A 305 23.74 -6.47 -3.51
CA ALA A 305 22.67 -5.48 -3.59
C ALA A 305 21.37 -5.99 -2.93
N THR A 306 20.33 -5.16 -2.84
CA THR A 306 19.11 -5.48 -2.07
C THR A 306 17.84 -5.52 -2.91
N GLN A 307 17.89 -5.00 -4.14
CA GLN A 307 16.73 -4.74 -4.99
C GLN A 307 15.62 -3.95 -4.28
N THR A 308 15.97 -3.10 -3.29
CA THR A 308 14.99 -2.33 -2.50
C THR A 308 13.99 -1.56 -3.36
N PRO A 309 14.39 -0.82 -4.42
CA PRO A 309 13.42 -0.13 -5.28
C PRO A 309 12.39 -1.07 -5.89
N LEU A 310 12.81 -2.27 -6.33
CA LEU A 310 11.93 -3.26 -6.93
C LEU A 310 11.01 -3.90 -5.87
N ALA A 311 11.54 -4.19 -4.67
CA ALA A 311 10.76 -4.71 -3.55
C ALA A 311 9.67 -3.72 -3.09
N VAL A 312 9.99 -2.43 -3.04
CA VAL A 312 9.02 -1.36 -2.74
C VAL A 312 8.00 -1.21 -3.89
N ALA A 313 8.45 -1.13 -5.14
CA ALA A 313 7.59 -0.94 -6.30
C ALA A 313 6.61 -2.10 -6.50
N LYS A 314 7.06 -3.35 -6.33
CA LYS A 314 6.16 -4.52 -6.41
C LYS A 314 5.12 -4.50 -5.28
N CYS A 315 5.51 -4.11 -4.07
CA CYS A 315 4.61 -3.98 -2.93
C CYS A 315 3.54 -2.90 -3.18
N ALA A 316 3.92 -1.71 -3.65
CA ALA A 316 2.98 -0.66 -4.04
C ALA A 316 1.98 -1.16 -5.12
N GLY A 317 2.47 -1.89 -6.12
CA GLY A 317 1.62 -2.53 -7.13
C GLY A 317 0.66 -3.57 -6.53
N MET A 318 1.07 -4.32 -5.50
CA MET A 318 0.19 -5.26 -4.79
C MET A 318 -0.91 -4.53 -4.01
N ILE A 319 -0.63 -3.37 -3.39
CA ILE A 319 -1.63 -2.58 -2.68
C ILE A 319 -2.72 -2.09 -3.65
N ALA A 320 -2.35 -1.62 -4.84
CA ALA A 320 -3.31 -1.20 -5.86
C ALA A 320 -4.21 -2.35 -6.35
N LEU A 321 -3.67 -3.56 -6.48
CA LEU A 321 -4.45 -4.76 -6.81
C LEU A 321 -5.33 -5.21 -5.65
N TRP A 322 -4.82 -5.11 -4.41
CA TRP A 322 -5.57 -5.45 -3.21
C TRP A 322 -6.77 -4.51 -3.00
N ARG A 323 -6.63 -3.21 -3.23
CA ARG A 323 -7.75 -2.25 -3.21
C ARG A 323 -8.87 -2.62 -4.20
N ARG A 324 -8.55 -3.20 -5.36
CA ARG A 324 -9.58 -3.75 -6.26
C ARG A 324 -10.32 -4.92 -5.64
N LEU A 325 -9.63 -5.84 -4.96
CA LEU A 325 -10.29 -6.94 -4.23
C LEU A 325 -11.18 -6.41 -3.10
N ILE A 326 -10.74 -5.39 -2.38
CA ILE A 326 -11.54 -4.71 -1.36
C ILE A 326 -12.81 -4.12 -1.99
N ALA A 327 -12.71 -3.45 -3.14
CA ALA A 327 -13.87 -2.93 -3.86
C ALA A 327 -14.88 -4.03 -4.24
N PHE A 328 -14.40 -5.18 -4.74
CA PHE A 328 -15.25 -6.34 -5.02
C PHE A 328 -15.93 -6.87 -3.76
N GLU A 329 -15.19 -7.00 -2.65
CA GLU A 329 -15.73 -7.46 -1.37
C GLU A 329 -16.79 -6.51 -0.82
N LEU A 330 -16.53 -5.19 -0.80
CA LEU A 330 -17.50 -4.17 -0.39
C LEU A 330 -18.78 -4.25 -1.22
N MET A 331 -18.65 -4.32 -2.55
CA MET A 331 -19.79 -4.39 -3.46
C MET A 331 -20.65 -5.64 -3.19
N ALA A 332 -20.02 -6.81 -3.01
CA ALA A 332 -20.72 -8.05 -2.69
C ALA A 332 -21.35 -8.02 -1.29
N ALA A 333 -20.65 -7.46 -0.30
CA ALA A 333 -21.16 -7.35 1.06
C ALA A 333 -22.38 -6.41 1.14
N ALA A 334 -22.34 -5.27 0.45
CA ALA A 334 -23.48 -4.36 0.35
C ALA A 334 -24.67 -5.02 -0.35
N GLN A 335 -24.43 -5.81 -1.40
CA GLN A 335 -25.50 -6.56 -2.07
C GLN A 335 -26.10 -7.61 -1.13
N ALA A 336 -25.27 -8.32 -0.37
CA ALA A 336 -25.76 -9.29 0.61
C ALA A 336 -26.65 -8.63 1.67
N ILE A 337 -26.29 -7.42 2.13
CA ILE A 337 -27.11 -6.65 3.07
C ILE A 337 -28.46 -6.24 2.45
N ASP A 338 -28.47 -5.73 1.22
CA ASP A 338 -29.73 -5.32 0.56
C ASP A 338 -30.73 -6.47 0.41
N LEU A 339 -30.21 -7.70 0.29
CA LEU A 339 -31.00 -8.91 0.11
C LEU A 339 -31.51 -9.49 1.44
N ARG A 340 -31.18 -8.87 2.58
CA ARG A 340 -31.68 -9.28 3.89
C ARG A 340 -32.85 -8.41 4.33
N ASP A 341 -34.04 -8.98 4.25
CA ASP A 341 -35.26 -8.32 4.72
C ASP A 341 -35.22 -8.05 6.23
N GLY A 342 -35.59 -6.83 6.62
CA GLY A 342 -35.72 -6.42 8.03
C GLY A 342 -34.39 -6.34 8.80
N PHE A 343 -33.24 -6.38 8.12
CA PHE A 343 -31.95 -6.31 8.78
C PHE A 343 -31.50 -4.86 8.99
N THR A 344 -31.29 -4.47 10.24
CA THR A 344 -30.67 -3.18 10.59
C THR A 344 -29.16 -3.38 10.73
N LEU A 345 -28.35 -2.57 10.03
CA LEU A 345 -26.89 -2.54 10.18
C LEU A 345 -26.45 -1.90 11.52
N ALA A 346 -25.21 -2.15 11.95
CA ALA A 346 -24.58 -1.30 12.96
C ALA A 346 -24.34 0.13 12.40
N PRO A 347 -24.24 1.18 13.25
CA PRO A 347 -24.13 2.56 12.75
C PRO A 347 -22.95 2.79 11.79
N HIS A 348 -21.76 2.23 12.08
CA HIS A 348 -20.59 2.40 11.22
C HIS A 348 -20.72 1.66 9.89
N THR A 349 -21.20 0.42 9.91
CA THR A 349 -21.46 -0.36 8.68
C THR A 349 -22.63 0.18 7.87
N ALA A 350 -23.59 0.88 8.49
CA ALA A 350 -24.62 1.65 7.79
C ALA A 350 -24.04 2.83 6.99
N ALA A 351 -23.07 3.55 7.57
CA ALA A 351 -22.35 4.61 6.85
C ALA A 351 -21.54 4.03 5.68
N ILE A 352 -20.82 2.93 5.90
CA ILE A 352 -20.09 2.21 4.84
C ILE A 352 -21.04 1.79 3.72
N HIS A 353 -22.16 1.13 4.05
CA HIS A 353 -23.17 0.71 3.07
C HIS A 353 -23.74 1.88 2.27
N THR A 354 -24.08 2.98 2.95
CA THR A 354 -24.55 4.22 2.30
C THR A 354 -23.50 4.79 1.34
N GLY A 355 -22.23 4.80 1.76
CA GLY A 355 -21.09 5.17 0.93
C GLY A 355 -21.01 4.34 -0.35
N ILE A 356 -21.11 3.01 -0.22
CA ILE A 356 -21.14 2.09 -1.37
C ILE A 356 -22.33 2.43 -2.29
N ARG A 357 -23.54 2.60 -1.73
CA ARG A 357 -24.75 2.84 -2.51
C ARG A 357 -24.81 4.20 -3.20
N SER A 358 -24.03 5.16 -2.72
CA SER A 358 -23.84 6.45 -3.41
C SER A 358 -23.04 6.32 -4.71
N LEU A 359 -22.22 5.27 -4.84
CA LEU A 359 -21.36 5.00 -5.99
C LEU A 359 -21.86 3.84 -6.87
N VAL A 360 -22.49 2.85 -6.24
CA VAL A 360 -22.88 1.58 -6.89
C VAL A 360 -24.31 1.20 -6.53
N PRO A 361 -25.23 1.19 -7.50
CA PRO A 361 -26.61 0.77 -7.26
C PRO A 361 -26.71 -0.73 -6.98
N MET A 362 -27.70 -1.12 -6.18
CA MET A 362 -28.06 -2.53 -5.97
C MET A 362 -28.24 -3.27 -7.30
N LEU A 363 -27.75 -4.50 -7.37
CA LEU A 363 -28.03 -5.37 -8.51
C LEU A 363 -29.46 -5.94 -8.38
N LYS A 364 -30.34 -5.54 -9.32
CA LYS A 364 -31.72 -6.07 -9.42
C LYS A 364 -31.85 -7.13 -10.52
N GLU A 365 -31.20 -6.90 -11.65
CA GLU A 365 -31.12 -7.81 -12.79
C GLU A 365 -29.68 -7.77 -13.33
N ASP A 366 -29.28 -8.77 -14.11
CA ASP A 366 -27.92 -8.86 -14.62
C ASP A 366 -27.52 -7.61 -15.42
N ARG A 367 -26.35 -7.06 -15.07
CA ARG A 367 -25.71 -5.93 -15.76
C ARG A 367 -24.19 -6.02 -15.63
N PRO A 368 -23.42 -5.28 -16.45
CA PRO A 368 -21.97 -5.23 -16.27
C PRO A 368 -21.58 -4.64 -14.90
N LEU A 369 -20.98 -5.46 -14.04
CA LEU A 369 -20.55 -5.05 -12.69
C LEU A 369 -19.09 -4.55 -12.62
N GLY A 370 -18.32 -4.71 -13.71
CA GLY A 370 -16.92 -4.27 -13.72
C GLY A 370 -16.76 -2.76 -13.57
N ILE A 371 -17.66 -1.98 -14.19
CA ILE A 371 -17.66 -0.51 -14.10
C ILE A 371 -17.93 -0.05 -12.67
N ASP A 372 -18.83 -0.72 -11.96
CA ASP A 372 -19.14 -0.42 -10.56
C ASP A 372 -17.94 -0.70 -9.65
N ALA A 373 -17.29 -1.84 -9.85
CA ALA A 373 -16.11 -2.22 -9.06
C ALA A 373 -14.97 -1.21 -9.27
N GLU A 374 -14.78 -0.72 -10.51
CA GLU A 374 -13.79 0.32 -10.80
C GLU A 374 -14.18 1.68 -10.21
N ALA A 375 -15.46 2.03 -10.14
CA ALA A 375 -15.91 3.26 -9.45
C ALA A 375 -15.59 3.23 -7.95
N LEU A 376 -15.84 2.10 -7.29
CA LEU A 376 -15.45 1.90 -5.89
C LEU A 376 -13.93 1.90 -5.71
N TYR A 377 -13.20 1.18 -6.57
CA TYR A 377 -11.73 1.20 -6.54
C TYR A 377 -11.18 2.62 -6.70
N ALA A 378 -11.70 3.42 -7.63
CA ALA A 378 -11.27 4.79 -7.84
C ALA A 378 -11.50 5.66 -6.59
N ALA A 379 -12.63 5.49 -5.90
CA ALA A 379 -12.90 6.19 -4.65
C ALA A 379 -11.94 5.79 -3.52
N LEU A 380 -11.69 4.48 -3.38
CA LEU A 380 -10.74 3.93 -2.39
C LEU A 380 -9.29 4.37 -2.65
N ALA A 381 -8.88 4.40 -3.92
CA ALA A 381 -7.51 4.75 -4.32
C ALA A 381 -7.28 6.27 -4.34
N GLY A 382 -8.29 7.06 -4.70
CA GLY A 382 -8.20 8.52 -4.80
C GLY A 382 -8.47 9.27 -3.51
N GLY A 383 -8.78 8.58 -2.40
CA GLY A 383 -9.09 9.20 -1.12
C GLY A 383 -10.44 9.91 -1.07
N SER A 384 -11.33 9.67 -2.04
CA SER A 384 -12.71 10.18 -2.06
C SER A 384 -13.73 9.19 -1.50
N TRP A 385 -13.25 8.11 -0.87
CA TRP A 385 -14.07 7.14 -0.15
C TRP A 385 -14.83 7.82 1.00
N PRO A 386 -16.18 7.82 0.99
CA PRO A 386 -16.97 8.70 1.85
C PRO A 386 -17.22 8.16 3.28
N ALA A 387 -16.63 7.02 3.66
CA ALA A 387 -16.98 6.30 4.89
C ALA A 387 -15.79 5.92 5.77
#